data_AF-H8WX64-F1
#
_entry.id   AF-H8WX64-F1
#
_cell.length_a   1.000
_cell.length_b   1.000
_cell.length_c   1.000
_cell.angle_alpha   90.00
_cell.angle_beta   90.00
_cell.angle_gamma   90.00
#
_symmetry.space_group_name_H-M   'P 1'
#
loop_
_entity.id
_entity.type
_entity.pdbx_description
1 polymer ?
#
loop_
_entity_poly.entity_id
_entity_poly.type
_entity_poly.pdbx_seq_one_letter_code
_entity_poly.pdbx_strand_id
1 'polypeptide(L)'
;MAHLQTTMDHDMPMPSHPMPDDMCSMNMLFTWDWNNSCIVFKWWHIKSFSGFIISMVAIILLSAGYELVKGWVANWERNTLATLTASSTTSNTNSTQQRKFRTQRGVLYGIQVFYSFFLMLVFMTYNGWYMIAVAVGAGLGNYFWGGSSERSLSCH
;
A
#
# COMPACT_ATOMS: atom_id res chain seq x y z
N MET A 1 -20.11 52.81 54.27
CA MET A 1 -20.10 53.31 52.88
C MET A 1 -20.03 52.10 51.97
N ALA A 2 -21.07 51.91 51.16
CA ALA A 2 -21.32 50.71 50.39
C ALA A 2 -20.27 50.52 49.27
N HIS A 3 -19.61 49.38 49.24
CA HIS A 3 -18.96 48.88 48.03
C HIS A 3 -20.03 48.14 47.22
N LEU A 4 -20.48 48.76 46.13
CA LEU A 4 -21.27 48.12 45.08
C LEU A 4 -20.37 47.11 44.36
N GLN A 5 -20.63 45.82 44.55
CA GLN A 5 -20.06 44.74 43.76
C GLN A 5 -20.94 44.56 42.51
N THR A 6 -20.51 45.06 41.36
CA THR A 6 -21.05 44.63 40.06
C THR A 6 -20.16 43.52 39.52
N THR A 7 -20.43 42.28 39.92
CA THR A 7 -20.00 41.11 39.15
C THR A 7 -20.82 41.10 37.87
N MET A 8 -20.21 41.46 36.75
CA MET A 8 -20.77 41.10 35.45
C MET A 8 -20.42 39.63 35.22
N ASP A 9 -21.36 38.75 35.58
CA ASP A 9 -21.33 37.35 35.18
C ASP A 9 -21.47 37.29 33.65
N HIS A 10 -20.35 37.18 32.94
CA HIS A 10 -20.33 36.84 31.52
C HIS A 10 -20.52 35.32 31.36
N ASP A 11 -21.74 34.88 31.64
CA ASP A 11 -22.26 33.58 31.22
C ASP A 11 -22.57 33.67 29.71
N MET A 12 -21.54 33.47 28.89
CA MET A 12 -21.72 33.32 27.45
C MET A 12 -22.09 31.86 27.18
N PRO A 13 -23.33 31.55 26.74
CA PRO A 13 -23.71 30.20 26.38
C PRO A 13 -22.85 29.74 25.20
N MET A 14 -21.93 28.82 25.46
CA MET A 14 -21.14 28.17 24.43
C MET A 14 -22.10 27.43 23.49
N PRO A 15 -22.12 27.72 22.18
CA PRO A 15 -22.90 26.95 21.24
C PRO A 15 -22.37 25.51 21.24
N SER A 16 -23.22 24.56 21.62
CA SER A 16 -22.98 23.13 21.46
C SER A 16 -22.95 22.79 19.97
N HIS A 17 -21.81 23.04 19.32
CA HIS A 17 -21.56 22.47 18.00
C HIS A 17 -21.54 20.94 18.16
N PRO A 18 -22.37 20.19 17.41
CA PRO A 18 -22.25 18.75 17.34
C PRO A 18 -20.87 18.44 16.77
N MET A 19 -20.02 17.85 17.60
CA MET A 19 -18.71 17.35 17.19
C MET A 19 -18.95 16.33 16.07
N PRO A 20 -18.38 16.47 14.87
CA PRO A 20 -18.55 15.47 13.82
C PRO A 20 -17.97 14.12 14.29
N ASP A 21 -18.75 13.05 14.11
CA ASP A 21 -18.45 11.64 14.43
C ASP A 21 -17.31 11.03 13.58
N ASP A 22 -16.23 11.78 13.34
CA ASP A 22 -15.08 11.43 12.51
C ASP A 22 -13.75 11.61 13.28
N MET A 23 -13.72 11.11 14.51
CA MET A 23 -12.52 11.10 15.34
C MET A 23 -11.75 9.79 15.05
N CYS A 24 -10.77 9.79 14.14
CA CYS A 24 -9.86 8.64 13.97
C CYS A 24 -9.10 8.44 15.31
N SER A 25 -9.21 7.24 15.92
CA SER A 25 -8.55 6.94 17.19
C SER A 25 -7.02 6.97 17.04
N MET A 26 -6.34 7.86 17.78
CA MET A 26 -4.88 7.94 17.81
C MET A 26 -4.34 7.10 18.97
N ASN A 27 -4.18 5.79 18.77
CA ASN A 27 -3.47 4.94 19.72
C ASN A 27 -2.02 4.74 19.25
N MET A 28 -1.04 5.10 20.09
CA MET A 28 0.39 4.97 19.78
C MET A 28 0.98 3.58 20.15
N LEU A 29 0.12 2.62 20.51
CA LEU A 29 0.46 1.23 20.79
C LEU A 29 -0.38 0.33 19.89
N PHE A 30 0.20 -0.83 19.51
CA PHE A 30 -0.42 -1.83 18.64
C PHE A 30 -1.91 -2.03 18.94
N THR A 31 -2.76 -1.64 17.99
CA THR A 31 -4.23 -1.64 18.15
C THR A 31 -4.86 -2.80 17.39
N TRP A 32 -5.75 -3.53 18.06
CA TRP A 32 -6.58 -4.58 17.47
C TRP A 32 -8.02 -4.09 17.21
N ASP A 33 -8.24 -2.78 17.30
CA ASP A 33 -9.56 -2.20 17.11
C ASP A 33 -9.95 -2.17 15.62
N TRP A 34 -11.19 -2.55 15.36
CA TRP A 34 -11.79 -2.76 14.05
C TRP A 34 -12.66 -1.57 13.62
N ASN A 35 -12.96 -0.63 14.54
CA ASN A 35 -13.83 0.53 14.32
C ASN A 35 -13.00 1.82 14.13
N ASN A 36 -13.45 2.68 13.20
CA ASN A 36 -12.96 4.05 12.98
C ASN A 36 -11.44 4.20 12.72
N SER A 37 -10.84 3.20 12.08
CA SER A 37 -9.44 3.27 11.63
C SER A 37 -9.34 3.79 10.20
N CYS A 38 -8.55 4.84 10.01
CA CYS A 38 -8.31 5.50 8.73
C CYS A 38 -7.03 4.91 8.09
N ILE A 39 -7.15 4.15 6.99
CA ILE A 39 -6.08 3.24 6.49
C ILE A 39 -4.90 3.96 5.81
N VAL A 40 -5.16 4.90 4.89
CA VAL A 40 -4.11 5.71 4.21
C VAL A 40 -4.60 7.12 3.94
N PHE A 41 -5.88 7.25 3.55
CA PHE A 41 -6.54 8.53 3.35
C PHE A 41 -7.82 8.59 4.20
N LYS A 42 -8.15 9.78 4.74
CA LYS A 42 -9.40 10.02 5.47
C LYS A 42 -10.66 9.67 4.66
N TRP A 43 -10.56 9.65 3.33
CA TRP A 43 -11.68 9.32 2.45
C TRP A 43 -11.94 7.81 2.34
N TRP A 44 -10.94 6.96 2.66
CA TRP A 44 -11.14 5.51 2.78
C TRP A 44 -11.51 5.14 4.22
N HIS A 45 -12.46 5.89 4.82
CA HIS A 45 -12.92 5.67 6.18
C HIS A 45 -14.03 4.62 6.19
N ILE A 46 -13.79 3.53 6.91
CA ILE A 46 -14.67 2.37 6.95
C ILE A 46 -15.49 2.44 8.24
N LYS A 47 -16.78 2.82 8.10
CA LYS A 47 -17.74 2.84 9.21
C LYS A 47 -18.55 1.54 9.36
N SER A 48 -18.22 0.48 8.62
CA SER A 48 -19.02 -0.76 8.56
C SER A 48 -18.15 -2.01 8.47
N PHE A 49 -18.60 -3.10 9.09
CA PHE A 49 -17.92 -4.41 9.09
C PHE A 49 -17.59 -4.93 7.68
N SER A 50 -18.49 -4.74 6.72
CA SER A 50 -18.27 -5.11 5.32
C SER A 50 -17.09 -4.34 4.68
N GLY A 51 -16.96 -3.05 4.96
CA GLY A 51 -15.85 -2.24 4.45
C GLY A 51 -14.50 -2.67 5.03
N PHE A 52 -14.49 -3.23 6.25
CA PHE A 52 -13.28 -3.73 6.90
C PHE A 52 -12.80 -5.04 6.27
N ILE A 53 -13.72 -5.95 5.96
CA ILE A 53 -13.38 -7.18 5.24
C ILE A 53 -12.88 -6.87 3.83
N ILE A 54 -13.53 -5.93 3.13
CA ILE A 54 -13.11 -5.50 1.80
C ILE A 54 -11.69 -4.91 1.84
N SER A 55 -11.35 -4.10 2.85
CA SER A 55 -10.00 -3.54 2.96
C SER A 55 -8.95 -4.61 3.27
N MET A 56 -9.26 -5.58 4.13
CA MET A 56 -8.38 -6.73 4.38
C MET A 56 -8.11 -7.52 3.10
N VAL A 57 -9.15 -7.85 2.34
CA VAL A 57 -9.03 -8.56 1.07
C VAL A 57 -8.23 -7.72 0.06
N ALA A 58 -8.48 -6.41 -0.01
CA ALA A 58 -7.71 -5.52 -0.88
C ALA A 58 -6.23 -5.52 -0.50
N ILE A 59 -5.87 -5.45 0.78
CA ILE A 59 -4.47 -5.47 1.24
C ILE A 59 -3.81 -6.82 0.94
N ILE A 60 -4.51 -7.95 1.17
CA ILE A 60 -4.03 -9.28 0.80
C ILE A 60 -3.73 -9.35 -0.70
N LEU A 61 -4.67 -8.89 -1.54
CA LEU A 61 -4.52 -8.90 -3.00
C LEU A 61 -3.40 -7.97 -3.47
N LEU A 62 -3.26 -6.80 -2.87
CA LEU A 62 -2.17 -5.85 -3.16
C LEU A 62 -0.82 -6.43 -2.78
N SER A 63 -0.73 -7.08 -1.61
CA SER A 63 0.50 -7.73 -1.13
C SER A 63 0.89 -8.96 -1.96
N ALA A 64 -0.06 -9.85 -2.27
CA ALA A 64 0.17 -10.97 -3.18
C ALA A 64 0.54 -10.47 -4.59
N GLY A 65 -0.17 -9.44 -5.07
CA GLY A 65 0.10 -8.76 -6.33
C GLY A 65 1.50 -8.18 -6.43
N TYR A 66 2.06 -7.63 -5.34
CA TYR A 66 3.43 -7.12 -5.32
C TYR A 66 4.45 -8.22 -5.63
N GLU A 67 4.31 -9.41 -5.03
CA GLU A 67 5.16 -10.57 -5.31
C GLU A 67 4.98 -11.08 -6.75
N LEU A 68 3.74 -11.08 -7.26
CA LEU A 68 3.44 -11.41 -8.66
C LEU A 68 4.11 -10.45 -9.64
N VAL A 69 4.00 -9.14 -9.39
CA VAL A 69 4.61 -8.10 -10.24
C VAL A 69 6.12 -8.22 -10.20
N LYS A 70 6.72 -8.43 -9.03
CA LYS A 70 8.18 -8.62 -8.89
C LYS A 70 8.67 -9.83 -9.69
N GLY A 71 7.98 -10.97 -9.58
CA GLY A 71 8.30 -12.17 -10.35
C GLY A 71 8.08 -11.98 -11.85
N TRP A 72 7.01 -11.30 -12.23
CA TRP A 72 6.69 -11.01 -13.63
C TRP A 72 7.71 -10.07 -14.28
N VAL A 73 8.09 -8.98 -13.59
CA VAL A 73 9.12 -8.03 -14.06
C VAL A 73 10.47 -8.74 -14.19
N ALA A 74 10.87 -9.55 -13.21
CA ALA A 74 12.11 -10.31 -13.28
C ALA A 74 12.14 -11.28 -14.46
N ASN A 75 11.04 -12.00 -14.70
CA ASN A 75 10.95 -12.91 -15.84
C ASN A 75 10.95 -12.17 -17.18
N TRP A 76 10.18 -11.08 -17.27
CA TRP A 76 10.13 -10.23 -18.46
C TRP A 76 11.49 -9.60 -18.79
N GLU A 77 12.23 -9.15 -17.77
CA GLU A 77 13.57 -8.61 -17.94
C GLU A 77 14.54 -9.68 -18.48
N ARG A 78 14.52 -10.89 -17.91
CA ARG A 78 15.36 -12.02 -18.38
C ARG A 78 15.09 -12.38 -19.84
N ASN A 79 13.83 -12.57 -20.22
CA ASN A 79 13.45 -12.94 -21.59
C ASN A 79 13.82 -11.83 -22.60
N THR A 80 13.63 -10.57 -22.21
CA THR A 80 13.93 -9.44 -23.08
C THR A 80 15.45 -9.21 -23.23
N LEU A 81 16.21 -9.36 -22.15
CA LEU A 81 17.68 -9.31 -22.16
C LEU A 81 18.26 -10.44 -23.02
N ALA A 82 17.76 -11.67 -22.90
CA ALA A 82 18.19 -12.80 -23.74
C ALA A 82 17.95 -12.53 -25.23
N THR A 83 16.79 -11.97 -25.58
CA THR A 83 16.46 -11.60 -26.96
C THR A 83 17.36 -10.46 -27.48
N LEU A 84 17.64 -9.45 -26.64
CA LEU A 84 18.53 -8.35 -27.01
C LEU A 84 19.98 -8.82 -27.21
N THR A 85 20.47 -9.73 -26.36
CA THR A 85 21.81 -10.32 -26.50
C THR A 85 21.90 -11.21 -27.74
N ALA A 86 20.87 -12.00 -28.06
CA ALA A 86 20.83 -12.81 -29.28
C ALA A 86 20.77 -11.98 -30.57
N SER A 87 20.02 -10.86 -30.57
CA SER A 87 19.90 -9.94 -31.71
C SER A 87 21.12 -9.02 -31.90
N SER A 88 22.08 -9.01 -30.97
CA SER A 88 23.30 -8.20 -31.09
C SER A 88 24.22 -8.68 -32.23
N THR A 89 24.07 -9.93 -32.68
CA THR A 89 24.84 -10.52 -33.79
C THR A 89 24.32 -10.13 -35.18
N THR A 90 23.11 -9.55 -35.29
CA THR A 90 22.50 -9.15 -36.58
C THR A 90 22.14 -7.66 -36.57
N SER A 91 23.10 -6.82 -36.92
CA SER A 91 22.99 -5.37 -37.01
C SER A 91 21.88 -4.92 -37.99
N ASN A 92 20.78 -4.34 -37.48
CA ASN A 92 20.24 -3.01 -37.90
C ASN A 92 18.81 -2.64 -37.40
N THR A 93 18.09 -3.45 -36.63
CA THR A 93 16.71 -3.10 -36.15
C THR A 93 16.57 -2.88 -34.63
N ASN A 94 17.68 -2.72 -33.90
CA ASN A 94 17.70 -2.78 -32.43
C ASN A 94 17.43 -1.44 -31.70
N SER A 95 17.48 -0.27 -32.35
CA SER A 95 17.48 1.04 -31.66
C SER A 95 16.11 1.44 -31.08
N THR A 96 15.01 1.14 -31.78
CA THR A 96 13.64 1.45 -31.31
C THR A 96 13.19 0.47 -30.23
N GLN A 97 13.55 -0.81 -30.34
CA GLN A 97 13.24 -1.85 -29.36
C GLN A 97 13.99 -1.63 -28.04
N GLN A 98 15.27 -1.24 -28.10
CA GLN A 98 16.04 -0.86 -26.90
C GLN A 98 15.47 0.36 -26.17
N ARG A 99 15.00 1.38 -26.90
CA ARG A 99 14.36 2.56 -26.30
C ARG A 99 13.06 2.20 -25.59
N LYS A 100 12.19 1.41 -26.25
CA LYS A 100 10.92 0.95 -25.65
C LYS A 100 11.16 0.13 -24.39
N PHE A 101 12.11 -0.80 -24.41
CA PHE A 101 12.48 -1.60 -23.25
C PHE A 101 12.95 -0.73 -22.08
N ARG A 102 13.81 0.27 -22.34
CA ARG A 102 14.31 1.19 -21.31
C ARG A 102 13.18 2.01 -20.68
N THR A 103 12.25 2.52 -21.47
CA THR A 103 11.08 3.26 -20.97
C THR A 103 10.16 2.35 -20.16
N GLN A 104 9.82 1.17 -20.68
CA GLN A 104 8.90 0.25 -20.03
C GLN A 104 9.47 -0.28 -18.71
N ARG A 105 10.77 -0.60 -18.65
CA ARG A 105 11.45 -1.00 -17.40
C ARG A 105 11.39 0.11 -16.34
N GLY A 106 11.61 1.37 -16.73
CA GLY A 106 11.52 2.51 -15.83
C GLY A 106 10.12 2.70 -15.24
N VAL A 107 9.08 2.57 -16.08
CA VAL A 107 7.68 2.65 -15.63
C VAL A 107 7.34 1.53 -14.65
N LEU A 108 7.73 0.28 -14.96
CA LEU A 108 7.50 -0.87 -14.08
C LEU A 108 8.22 -0.74 -12.74
N TYR A 109 9.44 -0.22 -12.73
CA TYR A 109 10.19 0.08 -11.50
C TYR A 109 9.48 1.17 -10.68
N GLY A 110 9.01 2.25 -11.32
CA GLY A 110 8.26 3.31 -10.64
C GLY A 110 6.97 2.78 -9.98
N ILE A 111 6.22 1.92 -10.69
CA ILE A 111 5.03 1.27 -10.15
C ILE A 111 5.39 0.37 -8.96
N GLN A 112 6.45 -0.43 -9.07
CA GLN A 112 6.91 -1.30 -7.98
C GLN A 112 7.25 -0.49 -6.72
N VAL A 113 8.02 0.60 -6.88
CA VAL A 113 8.41 1.49 -5.78
C VAL A 113 7.18 2.13 -5.13
N PHE A 114 6.20 2.55 -5.93
CA PHE A 114 4.94 3.09 -5.42
C PHE A 114 4.19 2.07 -4.54
N TYR A 115 4.09 0.80 -4.95
CA TYR A 115 3.49 -0.25 -4.12
C TYR A 115 4.26 -0.49 -2.82
N SER A 116 5.59 -0.45 -2.84
CA SER A 116 6.41 -0.57 -1.62
C SER A 116 6.13 0.55 -0.62
N PHE A 117 5.95 1.79 -1.09
CA PHE A 117 5.57 2.90 -0.23
C PHE A 117 4.18 2.71 0.39
N PHE A 118 3.20 2.21 -0.38
CA PHE A 118 1.87 1.90 0.15
C PHE A 118 1.92 0.84 1.26
N LEU A 119 2.67 -0.24 1.07
CA LEU A 119 2.83 -1.27 2.10
C LEU A 119 3.49 -0.68 3.36
N MET A 120 4.55 0.12 3.22
CA MET A 120 5.18 0.81 4.35
C MET A 120 4.20 1.73 5.10
N LEU A 121 3.36 2.47 4.37
CA LEU A 121 2.31 3.32 4.97
C LEU A 121 1.30 2.48 5.76
N VAL A 122 0.90 1.31 5.24
CA VAL A 122 0.04 0.36 5.97
C VAL A 122 0.74 -0.13 7.24
N PHE A 123 2.04 -0.43 7.21
CA PHE A 123 2.79 -0.78 8.42
C PHE A 123 2.82 0.36 9.44
N MET A 124 2.90 1.62 9.00
CA MET A 124 2.84 2.78 9.89
C MET A 124 1.47 2.99 10.55
N THR A 125 0.41 2.29 10.11
CA THR A 125 -0.91 2.38 10.77
C THR A 125 -0.99 1.64 12.10
N TYR A 126 0.02 0.81 12.44
CA TYR A 126 0.11 0.03 13.69
C TYR A 126 -1.12 -0.85 14.02
N ASN A 127 -1.99 -1.16 13.06
CA ASN A 127 -3.14 -2.03 13.26
C ASN A 127 -2.80 -3.50 12.96
N GLY A 128 -3.01 -4.39 13.93
CA GLY A 128 -2.63 -5.80 13.83
C GLY A 128 -3.30 -6.57 12.69
N TRP A 129 -4.54 -6.23 12.34
CA TRP A 129 -5.29 -6.90 11.27
C TRP A 129 -4.65 -6.69 9.91
N TYR A 130 -4.17 -5.47 9.63
CA TYR A 130 -3.51 -5.15 8.36
C TYR A 130 -2.12 -5.79 8.28
N MET A 131 -1.39 -5.88 9.39
CA MET A 131 -0.10 -6.59 9.42
C MET A 131 -0.25 -8.06 9.05
N ILE A 132 -1.26 -8.73 9.62
CA ILE A 132 -1.57 -10.11 9.30
C ILE A 132 -2.03 -10.24 7.85
N ALA A 133 -2.85 -9.31 7.35
CA ALA A 133 -3.28 -9.27 5.95
C ALA A 133 -2.07 -9.23 4.99
N VAL A 134 -1.08 -8.38 5.27
CA VAL A 134 0.14 -8.28 4.46
C VAL A 134 0.99 -9.55 4.57
N ALA A 135 1.16 -10.10 5.78
CA ALA A 135 1.93 -11.34 5.96
C ALA A 135 1.31 -12.52 5.19
N VAL A 136 -0.02 -12.67 5.27
CA VAL A 136 -0.78 -13.68 4.52
C VAL A 136 -0.68 -13.43 3.02
N GLY A 137 -0.85 -12.17 2.57
CA GLY A 137 -0.73 -11.80 1.16
C GLY A 137 0.66 -12.11 0.59
N ALA A 138 1.74 -11.79 1.32
CA ALA A 138 3.11 -12.11 0.93
C ALA A 138 3.35 -13.62 0.89
N GLY A 139 2.84 -14.35 1.88
CA GLY A 139 2.92 -15.81 1.92
C GLY A 139 2.21 -16.47 0.73
N LEU A 140 0.98 -16.03 0.43
CA LEU A 140 0.22 -16.51 -0.73
C LEU A 140 0.91 -16.14 -2.04
N GLY A 141 1.38 -14.89 -2.18
CA GLY A 141 2.11 -14.44 -3.37
C GLY A 141 3.35 -15.29 -3.66
N ASN A 142 4.13 -15.57 -2.62
CA ASN A 142 5.30 -16.46 -2.73
C ASN A 142 4.91 -17.91 -3.03
N TYR A 143 3.82 -18.42 -2.46
CA TYR A 143 3.34 -19.78 -2.74
C TYR A 143 2.91 -19.96 -4.19
N PHE A 144 2.16 -19.01 -4.75
CA PHE A 144 1.67 -19.11 -6.13
C PHE A 144 2.77 -18.86 -7.18
N TRP A 145 3.74 -17.97 -6.91
CA TRP A 145 4.70 -17.52 -7.94
C TRP A 145 6.17 -17.76 -7.63
N GLY A 146 6.53 -18.02 -6.37
CA GLY A 146 7.89 -18.38 -5.95
C GLY A 146 8.37 -19.69 -6.58
N GLY A 147 7.46 -20.66 -6.75
CA GLY A 147 7.74 -21.94 -7.40
C GLY A 147 8.11 -21.87 -8.89
N SER A 148 7.89 -20.71 -9.54
CA SER A 148 8.28 -20.47 -10.94
C SER A 148 9.69 -19.88 -11.06
N SER A 149 10.20 -19.25 -10.00
CA SER A 149 11.53 -18.61 -10.01
C SER A 149 12.64 -19.58 -9.60
N GLU A 150 12.40 -20.47 -8.64
CA GLU A 150 13.41 -21.45 -8.18
C GLU A 150 13.68 -22.55 -9.21
N ARG A 151 12.66 -23.03 -9.94
CA ARG A 151 12.82 -24.07 -10.96
C ARG A 151 13.68 -23.65 -12.15
N SER A 152 13.83 -22.35 -12.40
CA SER A 152 14.68 -21.84 -13.49
C SER A 152 16.15 -21.66 -13.07
N LEU A 153 16.48 -21.64 -11.78
CA LEU A 153 17.85 -21.49 -11.28
C LEU A 153 18.51 -22.84 -10.96
N SER A 154 17.74 -23.92 -10.85
CA SER A 154 18.26 -25.28 -10.62
C SER A 154 18.55 -26.07 -11.91
N CYS A 155 18.38 -25.48 -13.09
CA CYS A 155 18.75 -26.08 -14.38
C CYS A 155 19.71 -25.18 -15.15
N HIS A 156 20.87 -24.89 -14.56
CA HIS A 156 22.08 -24.51 -15.28
C HIS A 156 23.31 -24.98 -14.51
#